data_AF-A0A6B8QR15-F1
#
_entry.id   AF-A0A6B8QR15-F1
#
_cell.length_a   1.000
_cell.length_b   1.000
_cell.length_c   1.000
_cell.angle_alpha   90.00
_cell.angle_beta   90.00
_cell.angle_gamma   90.00
#
_symmetry.space_group_name_H-M   'P 1'
#
loop_
_entity.id
_entity.type
_entity.pdbx_description
1 polymer ?
#
loop_
_entity_poly.entity_id
_entity_poly.type
_entity_poly.pdbx_seq_one_letter_code
_entity_poly.pdbx_strand_id
1 'polypeptide(L)'
;MSRLMFYIIVGLLLVAGVATSVHRHVQFEIPWLPGEQRQVWEIEAGITFNAQDGPVQVDLALPSHQAGYRVLTENTASSGYGLAYQADDLGRTARWTIREAVGSQTLYYSVQMLVSQDARSPVQTPPEIPVTTPWESPYDTAANQLIEQAWARSANNATFARELIRDINGERQSENARLLLTQENPAALVVRLLNQAGVLAREVSGLLLEDGRRRQTLSSWIQVFNESGEEWSIFHPLTGEQGKPDNLLLWETGGRAVLEVQGGTNSRVSFSMMTHDQPASAAVRNHYSEDTLLNFSIHSLPLEEQALFQTILLIPIGALMVVFLRVLVGIKTSGTFMPVLIALAFIQTTLPTGLIGFLLIVAVGLIIRNYLSYLNLLLVARVSAVIITVIAIISIFTVLAYRMGLSAGLTITFFPMIILAWTIERMSILWEEEGPKQVLIQGGGSLITAILAYLAMNNPWVRHITFNFLGVQLILMALILLLGNYTGYRLLELRRFKPITDDEKPS
;
A
#
# COMPACT_ATOMS: atom_id res chain seq x y z
N MET A 1 -19.30 15.11 -42.59
CA MET A 1 -20.08 14.15 -41.77
C MET A 1 -21.38 14.83 -41.37
N SER A 2 -22.54 14.18 -41.57
CA SER A 2 -23.82 14.71 -41.08
C SER A 2 -23.72 14.94 -39.57
N ARG A 3 -24.21 16.07 -39.05
CA ARG A 3 -24.26 16.34 -37.60
C ARG A 3 -24.87 15.16 -36.82
N LEU A 4 -25.80 14.45 -37.45
CA LEU A 4 -26.42 13.23 -36.92
C LEU A 4 -25.42 12.08 -36.70
N MET A 5 -24.49 11.85 -37.62
CA MET A 5 -23.46 10.80 -37.48
C MET A 5 -22.49 11.11 -36.32
N PHE A 6 -22.17 12.39 -36.10
CA PHE A 6 -21.38 12.82 -34.95
C PHE A 6 -22.07 12.52 -33.62
N TYR A 7 -23.34 12.89 -33.46
CA TYR A 7 -24.09 12.60 -32.24
C TYR A 7 -24.32 11.10 -32.00
N ILE A 8 -24.46 10.31 -33.06
CA ILE A 8 -24.52 8.83 -32.95
C ILE A 8 -23.22 8.28 -32.38
N ILE A 9 -22.06 8.73 -32.88
CA ILE A 9 -20.75 8.26 -32.38
C ILE A 9 -20.58 8.65 -30.91
N VAL A 10 -20.91 9.89 -30.55
CA VAL A 10 -20.87 10.37 -29.15
C VAL A 10 -21.81 9.54 -28.26
N GLY A 11 -23.04 9.28 -28.72
CA GLY A 11 -24.01 8.46 -28.00
C GLY A 11 -23.52 7.03 -27.80
N LEU A 12 -22.93 6.41 -28.83
CA LEU A 12 -22.35 5.07 -28.75
C LEU A 12 -21.19 5.02 -27.75
N LEU A 13 -20.30 6.02 -27.75
CA LEU A 13 -19.19 6.11 -26.79
C LEU A 13 -19.70 6.24 -25.34
N LEU A 14 -20.74 7.05 -25.10
CA LEU A 14 -21.37 7.18 -23.78
C LEU A 14 -22.01 5.87 -23.32
N VAL A 15 -22.81 5.24 -24.19
CA VAL A 15 -23.48 3.97 -23.87
C VAL A 15 -22.46 2.87 -23.61
N ALA A 16 -21.43 2.74 -24.45
CA ALA A 16 -20.36 1.77 -24.26
C ALA A 16 -19.57 2.03 -22.97
N GLY A 17 -19.24 3.30 -22.68
CA GLY A 17 -18.54 3.68 -21.46
C GLY A 17 -19.33 3.38 -20.19
N VAL A 18 -20.63 3.67 -20.18
CA VAL A 18 -21.52 3.36 -19.06
C VAL A 18 -21.73 1.85 -18.92
N ALA A 19 -22.04 1.15 -20.01
CA ALA A 19 -22.28 -0.29 -20.00
C ALA A 19 -21.07 -1.07 -19.49
N THR A 20 -19.86 -0.74 -19.96
CA THR A 20 -18.62 -1.38 -19.49
C THR A 20 -18.35 -1.07 -18.02
N SER A 21 -18.63 0.15 -17.55
CA SER A 21 -18.45 0.54 -16.15
C SER A 21 -19.43 -0.19 -15.23
N VAL A 22 -20.72 -0.27 -15.61
CA VAL A 22 -21.76 -0.97 -14.86
C VAL A 22 -21.52 -2.48 -14.86
N HIS A 23 -21.18 -3.07 -16.00
CA HIS A 23 -20.84 -4.49 -16.08
C HIS A 23 -19.70 -4.85 -15.13
N ARG A 24 -18.66 -4.00 -15.08
CA ARG A 24 -17.52 -4.19 -14.19
C ARG A 24 -17.89 -4.02 -12.71
N HIS A 25 -18.79 -3.09 -12.38
CA HIS A 25 -19.32 -2.95 -11.02
C HIS A 25 -20.08 -4.20 -10.57
N VAL A 26 -20.96 -4.74 -11.43
CA VAL A 26 -21.84 -5.88 -11.09
C VAL A 26 -21.07 -7.19 -11.00
N GLN A 27 -20.12 -7.46 -11.90
CA GLN A 27 -19.36 -8.72 -11.87
C GLN A 27 -18.23 -8.76 -10.84
N PHE A 28 -17.57 -7.63 -10.60
CA PHE A 28 -16.35 -7.58 -9.77
C PHE A 28 -16.56 -6.86 -8.42
N GLU A 29 -17.82 -6.55 -8.08
CA GLU A 29 -18.25 -5.91 -6.82
C GLU A 29 -17.46 -4.63 -6.45
N ILE A 30 -16.97 -3.90 -7.46
CA ILE A 30 -16.14 -2.71 -7.24
C ILE A 30 -17.04 -1.55 -6.83
N PRO A 31 -16.91 -0.95 -5.63
CA PRO A 31 -17.76 0.15 -5.21
C PRO A 31 -17.54 1.39 -6.09
N TRP A 32 -18.63 2.10 -6.42
CA TRP A 32 -18.59 3.36 -7.17
C TRP A 32 -17.88 4.49 -6.42
N LEU A 33 -18.07 4.48 -5.11
CA LEU A 33 -17.46 5.41 -4.20
C LEU A 33 -16.11 4.85 -3.75
N PRO A 34 -15.11 5.70 -3.48
CA PRO A 34 -13.97 5.29 -2.68
C PRO A 34 -14.48 4.88 -1.29
N GLY A 35 -14.84 3.60 -1.15
CA GLY A 35 -15.27 2.97 0.10
C GLY A 35 -14.06 2.59 0.95
N GLU A 36 -14.30 2.49 2.26
CA GLU A 36 -13.32 2.32 3.34
C GLU A 36 -12.01 1.67 2.90
N GLN A 37 -10.91 2.40 3.12
CA GLN A 37 -9.59 1.82 3.03
C GLN A 37 -9.53 0.67 4.03
N ARG A 38 -9.17 -0.50 3.54
CA ARG A 38 -8.90 -1.65 4.38
C ARG A 38 -7.40 -1.73 4.58
N GLN A 39 -7.04 -1.83 5.84
CA GLN A 39 -5.65 -1.97 6.23
C GLN A 39 -5.14 -3.33 5.79
N VAL A 40 -4.06 -3.35 5.02
CA VAL A 40 -3.35 -4.57 4.62
C VAL A 40 -1.99 -4.56 5.30
N TRP A 41 -1.71 -5.60 6.07
CA TRP A 41 -0.40 -5.85 6.65
C TRP A 41 0.41 -6.73 5.71
N GLU A 42 1.55 -6.23 5.29
CA GLU A 42 2.57 -7.04 4.62
C GLU A 42 3.59 -7.47 5.65
N ILE A 43 3.71 -8.78 5.83
CA ILE A 43 4.56 -9.39 6.86
C ILE A 43 5.57 -10.28 6.15
N GLU A 44 6.85 -10.00 6.37
CA GLU A 44 7.98 -10.76 5.85
C GLU A 44 8.67 -11.50 7.00
N ALA A 45 8.78 -12.82 6.87
CA ALA A 45 9.60 -13.68 7.71
C ALA A 45 10.95 -13.93 7.02
N GLY A 46 12.01 -13.38 7.59
CA GLY A 46 13.39 -13.64 7.18
C GLY A 46 14.01 -14.71 8.06
N ILE A 47 14.33 -15.86 7.47
CA ILE A 47 15.00 -16.99 8.13
C ILE A 47 16.49 -16.91 7.81
N THR A 48 17.35 -16.92 8.83
CA THR A 48 18.81 -16.97 8.65
C THR A 48 19.40 -18.15 9.40
N PHE A 49 20.30 -18.90 8.78
CA PHE A 49 21.01 -20.02 9.39
C PHE A 49 22.38 -20.24 8.74
N ASN A 50 23.26 -21.02 9.37
CA ASN A 50 24.54 -21.42 8.82
C ASN A 50 24.51 -22.89 8.40
N ALA A 51 24.63 -23.16 7.10
CA ALA A 51 24.62 -24.52 6.55
C ALA A 51 25.97 -25.23 6.75
N GLN A 52 25.92 -26.54 6.98
CA GLN A 52 27.09 -27.38 7.29
C GLN A 52 27.53 -28.26 6.11
N ASP A 53 27.73 -27.68 4.93
CA ASP A 53 28.29 -28.36 3.74
C ASP A 53 27.64 -29.72 3.45
N GLY A 54 26.31 -29.69 3.30
CA GLY A 54 25.49 -30.88 3.14
C GLY A 54 24.02 -30.56 2.85
N PRO A 55 23.13 -31.57 2.91
CA PRO A 55 21.71 -31.38 2.66
C PRO A 55 21.06 -30.59 3.78
N VAL A 56 20.23 -29.62 3.40
CA VAL A 56 19.50 -28.76 4.33
C VAL A 56 18.01 -28.90 4.10
N GLN A 57 17.27 -29.03 5.20
CA GLN A 57 15.82 -28.93 5.25
C GLN A 57 15.41 -27.84 6.24
N VAL A 58 14.56 -26.91 5.80
CA VAL A 58 14.00 -25.85 6.64
C VAL A 58 12.48 -25.95 6.60
N ASP A 59 11.86 -26.07 7.76
CA ASP A 59 10.41 -26.08 7.93
C ASP A 59 9.99 -24.81 8.69
N LEU A 60 9.12 -23.99 8.08
CA LEU A 60 8.52 -22.80 8.72
C LEU A 60 7.01 -22.97 8.83
N ALA A 61 6.46 -22.79 10.03
CA ALA A 61 5.02 -22.68 10.22
C ALA A 61 4.48 -21.39 9.58
N LEU A 62 3.36 -21.52 8.86
CA LEU A 62 2.71 -20.41 8.15
C LEU A 62 1.40 -20.01 8.84
N PRO A 63 1.07 -18.71 8.86
CA PRO A 63 -0.21 -18.26 9.41
C PRO A 63 -1.36 -18.74 8.52
N SER A 64 -2.52 -18.93 9.15
CA SER A 64 -3.77 -19.27 8.47
C SER A 64 -4.77 -18.12 8.58
N HIS A 65 -5.92 -18.26 7.92
CA HIS A 65 -7.05 -17.34 8.14
C HIS A 65 -7.42 -17.32 9.63
N GLN A 66 -7.76 -16.15 10.17
CA GLN A 66 -8.15 -16.02 11.58
C GLN A 66 -9.14 -14.89 11.79
N ALA A 67 -9.79 -14.89 12.96
CA ALA A 67 -10.61 -13.77 13.39
C ALA A 67 -9.82 -12.45 13.33
N GLY A 68 -10.36 -11.50 12.58
CA GLY A 68 -9.77 -10.18 12.34
C GLY A 68 -8.81 -10.08 11.16
N TYR A 69 -8.25 -11.20 10.66
CA TYR A 69 -7.23 -11.18 9.59
C TYR A 69 -7.46 -12.27 8.54
N ARG A 70 -7.46 -11.89 7.27
CA ARG A 70 -7.57 -12.81 6.13
C ARG A 70 -6.29 -12.81 5.30
N VAL A 71 -5.72 -13.98 5.04
CA VAL A 71 -4.61 -14.16 4.10
C VAL A 71 -5.07 -13.78 2.69
N LEU A 72 -4.33 -12.89 2.02
CA LEU A 72 -4.59 -12.45 0.64
C LEU A 72 -3.66 -13.13 -0.36
N THR A 73 -2.36 -12.96 -0.17
CA THR A 73 -1.31 -13.44 -1.06
C THR A 73 -0.13 -13.93 -0.22
N GLU A 74 0.55 -14.95 -0.72
CA GLU A 74 1.71 -15.58 -0.10
C GLU A 74 2.80 -15.70 -1.16
N ASN A 75 3.99 -15.21 -0.85
CA ASN A 75 5.14 -15.24 -1.75
C ASN A 75 6.36 -15.80 -1.01
N THR A 76 7.24 -16.46 -1.74
CA THR A 76 8.49 -17.02 -1.22
C THR A 76 9.65 -16.64 -2.12
N ALA A 77 10.76 -16.21 -1.53
CA ALA A 77 12.00 -15.96 -2.25
C ALA A 77 13.11 -16.86 -1.70
N SER A 78 13.47 -17.87 -2.50
CA SER A 78 14.50 -18.85 -2.15
C SER A 78 15.24 -19.32 -3.40
N SER A 79 16.40 -18.73 -3.67
CA SER A 79 17.23 -19.11 -4.83
C SER A 79 17.84 -20.50 -4.61
N GLY A 80 17.54 -21.45 -5.51
CA GLY A 80 18.16 -22.78 -5.52
C GLY A 80 17.57 -23.83 -4.56
N TYR A 81 16.58 -23.47 -3.74
CA TYR A 81 15.87 -24.42 -2.87
C TYR A 81 14.62 -24.96 -3.55
N GLY A 82 14.34 -26.25 -3.38
CA GLY A 82 13.04 -26.85 -3.67
C GLY A 82 12.05 -26.49 -2.57
N LEU A 83 10.86 -26.00 -2.96
CA LEU A 83 9.81 -25.57 -2.03
C LEU A 83 8.60 -26.51 -2.13
N ALA A 84 8.08 -26.91 -0.97
CA ALA A 84 6.81 -27.62 -0.86
C ALA A 84 5.97 -27.02 0.27
N TYR A 85 4.69 -26.78 0.00
CA TYR A 85 3.71 -26.42 1.02
C TYR A 85 3.02 -27.68 1.53
N GLN A 86 2.95 -27.83 2.85
CA GLN A 86 2.24 -28.93 3.49
C GLN A 86 1.17 -28.35 4.41
N ALA A 87 0.04 -29.04 4.49
CA ALA A 87 -1.06 -28.71 5.37
C ALA A 87 -1.50 -29.99 6.08
N ASP A 88 -1.66 -29.90 7.39
CA ASP A 88 -2.23 -30.95 8.23
C ASP A 88 -3.25 -30.37 9.21
N ASP A 89 -3.79 -31.21 10.10
CA ASP A 89 -4.81 -30.81 11.08
C ASP A 89 -4.30 -29.77 12.10
N LEU A 90 -2.98 -29.60 12.22
CA LEU A 90 -2.34 -28.70 13.19
C LEU A 90 -1.87 -27.38 12.56
N GLY A 91 -1.69 -27.32 11.23
CA GLY A 91 -1.43 -26.07 10.52
C GLY A 91 -0.83 -26.24 9.13
N ARG A 92 -0.38 -25.12 8.57
CA ARG A 92 0.32 -25.05 7.28
C ARG A 92 1.81 -24.84 7.51
N THR A 93 2.66 -25.48 6.72
CA THR A 93 4.11 -25.33 6.77
C THR A 93 4.70 -25.16 5.38
N ALA A 94 5.73 -24.33 5.25
CA ALA A 94 6.59 -24.25 4.08
C ALA A 94 7.88 -25.02 4.34
N ARG A 95 8.19 -25.98 3.46
CA ARG A 95 9.39 -26.79 3.49
C ARG A 95 10.33 -26.38 2.37
N TRP A 96 11.51 -25.89 2.71
CA TRP A 96 12.62 -25.68 1.78
C TRP A 96 13.63 -26.82 1.89
N THR A 97 14.09 -27.31 0.74
CA THR A 97 15.10 -28.38 0.67
C THR A 97 16.17 -28.07 -0.37
N ILE A 98 17.42 -28.40 -0.05
CA ILE A 98 18.55 -28.31 -0.98
C ILE A 98 19.53 -29.44 -0.67
N ARG A 99 20.21 -29.98 -1.68
CA ARG A 99 21.16 -31.08 -1.51
C ARG A 99 22.49 -30.66 -0.90
N GLU A 100 22.91 -29.43 -1.17
CA GLU A 100 24.22 -28.93 -0.77
C GLU A 100 24.11 -27.42 -0.56
N ALA A 101 24.37 -26.98 0.67
CA ALA A 101 24.44 -25.57 1.03
C ALA A 101 25.61 -25.33 1.98
N VAL A 102 26.31 -24.21 1.80
CA VAL A 102 27.49 -23.86 2.59
C VAL A 102 27.37 -22.43 3.09
N GLY A 103 27.81 -22.20 4.32
CA GLY A 103 27.91 -20.86 4.89
C GLY A 103 26.56 -20.26 5.27
N SER A 104 26.48 -18.93 5.30
CA SER A 104 25.28 -18.22 5.73
C SER A 104 24.21 -18.26 4.65
N GLN A 105 23.02 -18.73 5.02
CA GLN A 105 21.87 -18.88 4.15
C GLN A 105 20.71 -18.03 4.66
N THR A 106 19.96 -17.44 3.75
CA THR A 106 18.78 -16.63 4.06
C THR A 106 17.62 -17.02 3.16
N LEU A 107 16.46 -17.26 3.77
CA LEU A 107 15.20 -17.56 3.08
C LEU A 107 14.16 -16.51 3.49
N TYR A 108 13.30 -16.14 2.55
CA TYR A 108 12.24 -15.17 2.79
C TYR A 108 10.88 -15.77 2.45
N TYR A 109 9.93 -15.52 3.35
CA TYR A 109 8.50 -15.76 3.14
C TYR A 109 7.76 -14.45 3.42
N SER A 110 6.90 -14.01 2.50
CA SER A 110 6.06 -12.83 2.71
C SER A 110 4.58 -13.15 2.53
N VAL A 111 3.75 -12.55 3.38
CA VAL A 111 2.31 -12.74 3.39
C VAL A 111 1.59 -11.41 3.54
N GLN A 112 0.51 -11.21 2.79
CA GLN A 112 -0.38 -10.06 2.92
C GLN A 112 -1.64 -10.46 3.70
N MET A 113 -1.87 -9.79 4.84
CA MET A 113 -3.00 -10.02 5.74
C MET A 113 -3.95 -8.83 5.70
N LEU A 114 -5.18 -9.04 5.24
CA LEU A 114 -6.26 -8.05 5.24
C LEU A 114 -6.94 -7.99 6.61
N VAL A 115 -7.06 -6.78 7.18
CA VAL A 115 -7.89 -6.57 8.38
C VAL A 115 -9.36 -6.62 8.01
N SER A 116 -10.06 -7.65 8.48
CA SER A 116 -11.47 -7.92 8.18
C SER A 116 -12.21 -8.43 9.41
N GLN A 117 -13.18 -7.66 9.90
CA GLN A 117 -14.01 -8.03 11.05
C GLN A 117 -14.87 -9.28 10.78
N ASP A 118 -15.24 -9.51 9.51
CA ASP A 118 -16.03 -10.68 9.10
C ASP A 118 -15.18 -11.95 8.88
N ALA A 119 -13.85 -11.88 9.07
CA ALA A 119 -12.99 -13.05 8.93
C ALA A 119 -13.29 -14.04 10.05
N ARG A 120 -13.62 -15.28 9.71
CA ARG A 120 -13.84 -16.36 10.67
C ARG A 120 -12.53 -17.10 10.91
N SER A 121 -12.26 -17.45 12.16
CA SER A 121 -11.22 -18.42 12.48
C SER A 121 -11.65 -19.81 12.00
N PRO A 122 -10.73 -20.61 11.42
CA PRO A 122 -10.98 -22.02 11.21
C PRO A 122 -11.25 -22.68 12.57
N VAL A 123 -12.10 -23.72 12.55
CA VAL A 123 -12.33 -24.57 13.71
C VAL A 123 -10.98 -25.21 14.06
N GLN A 124 -10.52 -24.98 15.29
CA GLN A 124 -9.26 -25.54 15.76
C GLN A 124 -9.55 -26.83 16.51
N THR A 125 -8.86 -27.90 16.14
CA THR A 125 -8.92 -29.16 16.88
C THR A 125 -8.24 -28.98 18.23
N PRO A 126 -8.89 -29.36 19.35
CA PRO A 126 -8.25 -29.36 20.66
C PRO A 126 -7.00 -30.24 20.65
N PRO A 127 -5.90 -29.83 21.33
CA PRO A 127 -4.71 -30.66 21.43
C PRO A 127 -5.02 -31.92 22.23
N GLU A 128 -4.39 -33.04 21.88
CA GLU A 128 -4.35 -34.19 22.78
C GLU A 128 -3.50 -33.85 24.01
N ILE A 129 -3.92 -34.30 25.20
CA ILE A 129 -3.12 -34.13 26.42
C ILE A 129 -1.85 -34.98 26.24
N PRO A 130 -0.66 -34.36 26.15
CA PRO A 130 0.57 -35.13 26.00
C PRO A 130 0.78 -36.01 27.22
N VAL A 131 1.38 -37.19 27.03
CA VAL A 131 1.84 -38.03 28.13
C VAL A 131 2.95 -37.25 28.85
N THR A 132 2.60 -36.57 29.94
CA THR A 132 3.53 -35.73 30.67
C THR A 132 4.61 -36.58 31.31
N THR A 133 5.88 -36.23 31.09
CA THR A 133 6.99 -36.81 31.85
C THR A 133 6.72 -36.60 33.34
N PRO A 134 6.74 -37.65 34.18
CA PRO A 134 6.52 -37.50 35.61
C PRO A 134 7.60 -36.57 36.19
N TRP A 135 7.18 -35.71 37.12
CA TRP A 135 8.10 -34.84 37.84
C TRP A 135 9.03 -35.66 38.73
N GLU A 136 10.30 -35.30 38.78
CA GLU A 136 11.21 -35.82 39.79
C GLU A 136 10.89 -35.16 41.15
N SER A 137 11.01 -35.91 42.24
CA SER A 137 10.88 -35.32 43.57
C SER A 137 12.05 -34.35 43.82
N PRO A 138 11.84 -33.11 44.32
CA PRO A 138 10.64 -32.58 44.99
C PRO A 138 9.69 -31.75 44.09
N TYR A 139 9.93 -31.70 42.78
CA TYR A 139 9.14 -30.88 41.84
C TYR A 139 7.69 -31.37 41.74
N ASP A 140 7.45 -32.67 41.94
CA ASP A 140 6.12 -33.28 41.96
C ASP A 140 5.19 -32.65 43.00
N THR A 141 5.69 -32.44 44.21
CA THR A 141 4.95 -31.90 45.35
C THR A 141 4.67 -30.42 45.13
N ALA A 142 5.66 -29.68 44.62
CA ALA A 142 5.52 -28.27 44.26
C ALA A 142 4.46 -28.06 43.16
N ALA A 143 4.48 -28.90 42.12
CA ALA A 143 3.51 -28.87 41.02
C ALA A 143 2.09 -29.17 41.50
N ASN A 144 1.90 -30.26 42.27
CA ASN A 144 0.58 -30.64 42.80
C ASN A 144 0.00 -29.55 43.72
N GLN A 145 0.82 -28.96 44.59
CA GLN A 145 0.37 -27.90 45.49
C GLN A 145 -0.08 -26.64 44.72
N LEU A 146 0.62 -26.27 43.64
CA LEU A 146 0.21 -25.15 42.77
C LEU A 146 -1.11 -25.44 42.06
N ILE A 147 -1.25 -26.66 41.52
CA ILE A 147 -2.48 -27.10 40.85
C ILE A 147 -3.66 -27.05 41.83
N GLU A 148 -3.52 -27.63 43.03
CA GLU A 148 -4.57 -27.64 44.06
C GLU A 148 -4.97 -26.23 44.50
N GLN A 149 -3.99 -25.34 44.71
CA GLN A 149 -4.26 -23.97 45.13
C GLN A 149 -5.00 -23.16 44.06
N ALA A 150 -4.56 -23.25 42.81
CA ALA A 150 -5.23 -22.58 41.70
C ALA A 150 -6.61 -23.19 41.41
N TRP A 151 -6.76 -24.51 41.55
CA TRP A 151 -8.03 -25.22 41.35
C TRP A 151 -9.07 -24.87 42.41
N ALA A 152 -8.67 -24.72 43.68
CA ALA A 152 -9.57 -24.32 44.75
C ALA A 152 -10.12 -22.88 44.59
N ARG A 153 -9.46 -22.03 43.79
CA ARG A 153 -9.85 -20.63 43.54
C ARG A 153 -10.50 -20.42 42.17
N SER A 154 -10.64 -21.46 41.36
CA SER A 154 -11.20 -21.37 40.01
C SER A 154 -12.61 -21.96 39.94
N ALA A 155 -13.35 -21.57 38.90
CA ALA A 155 -14.70 -22.06 38.63
C ALA A 155 -14.81 -22.80 37.29
N ASN A 156 -13.82 -22.64 36.40
CA ASN A 156 -13.74 -23.26 35.07
C ASN A 156 -12.28 -23.24 34.55
N ASN A 157 -12.01 -23.89 33.43
CA ASN A 157 -10.66 -23.96 32.82
C ASN A 157 -10.02 -22.57 32.59
N ALA A 158 -10.81 -21.57 32.16
CA ALA A 158 -10.30 -20.22 31.89
C ALA A 158 -9.87 -19.48 33.17
N THR A 159 -10.67 -19.57 34.23
CA THR A 159 -10.32 -18.98 35.54
C THR A 159 -9.19 -19.74 36.22
N PHE A 160 -9.12 -21.06 36.02
CA PHE A 160 -8.01 -21.89 36.50
C PHE A 160 -6.69 -21.48 35.85
N ALA A 161 -6.66 -21.33 34.53
CA ALA A 161 -5.46 -20.86 33.84
C ALA A 161 -5.01 -19.47 34.31
N ARG A 162 -5.96 -18.54 34.53
CA ARG A 162 -5.65 -17.21 35.05
C ARG A 162 -5.02 -17.23 36.44
N GLU A 163 -5.61 -17.99 37.37
CA GLU A 163 -5.08 -18.09 38.73
C GLU A 163 -3.72 -18.80 38.75
N LEU A 164 -3.56 -19.86 37.95
CA LEU A 164 -2.29 -20.56 37.81
C LEU A 164 -1.17 -19.66 37.26
N ILE A 165 -1.45 -18.87 36.21
CA ILE A 165 -0.48 -17.91 35.67
C ILE A 165 -0.10 -16.86 36.73
N ARG A 166 -1.06 -16.38 37.53
CA ARG A 166 -0.80 -15.40 38.60
C ARG A 166 0.01 -15.99 39.75
N ASP A 167 -0.22 -17.24 40.12
CA ASP A 167 0.53 -17.94 41.16
C ASP A 167 1.97 -18.28 40.71
N ILE A 168 2.22 -18.32 39.39
CA ILE A 168 3.56 -18.58 38.82
C ILE A 168 4.34 -17.30 38.52
N ASN A 169 3.70 -16.33 37.86
CA ASN A 169 4.37 -15.14 37.28
C ASN A 169 3.90 -13.81 37.88
N GLY A 170 2.80 -13.80 38.64
CA GLY A 170 2.23 -12.59 39.20
C GLY A 170 2.82 -12.19 40.55
N GLU A 171 2.23 -11.17 41.18
CA GLU A 171 2.63 -10.67 42.50
C GLU A 171 2.50 -11.71 43.62
N ARG A 172 1.74 -12.78 43.39
CA ARG A 172 1.50 -13.88 44.33
C ARG A 172 2.43 -15.08 44.10
N GLN A 173 3.56 -14.87 43.41
CA GLN A 173 4.50 -15.93 43.08
C GLN A 173 4.93 -16.71 44.33
N SER A 174 4.57 -18.00 44.36
CA SER A 174 4.93 -18.89 45.46
C SER A 174 6.40 -19.37 45.36
N GLU A 175 6.96 -19.81 46.48
CA GLU A 175 8.31 -20.42 46.49
C GLU A 175 8.37 -21.66 45.58
N ASN A 176 7.29 -22.45 45.54
CA ASN A 176 7.13 -23.60 44.66
C ASN A 176 7.19 -23.22 43.18
N ALA A 177 6.58 -22.09 42.79
CA ALA A 177 6.64 -21.61 41.42
C ALA A 177 8.07 -21.23 41.00
N ARG A 178 8.83 -20.59 41.89
CA ARG A 178 10.23 -20.23 41.62
C ARG A 178 11.10 -21.46 41.38
N LEU A 179 10.88 -22.53 42.16
CA LEU A 179 11.59 -23.79 42.02
C LEU A 179 11.32 -24.42 40.63
N LEU A 180 10.06 -24.44 40.17
CA LEU A 180 9.70 -24.98 38.86
C LEU A 180 10.23 -24.13 37.69
N LEU A 181 10.24 -22.80 37.83
CA LEU A 181 10.77 -21.87 36.82
C LEU A 181 12.28 -21.99 36.58
N THR A 182 13.02 -22.69 37.46
CA THR A 182 14.44 -22.98 37.19
C THR A 182 14.65 -24.06 36.12
N GLN A 183 13.63 -24.89 35.86
CA GLN A 183 13.70 -26.01 34.93
C GLN A 183 13.09 -25.67 33.56
N GLU A 184 12.04 -24.85 33.53
CA GLU A 184 11.28 -24.58 32.31
C GLU A 184 10.91 -23.10 32.14
N ASN A 185 10.65 -22.71 30.89
CA ASN A 185 10.12 -21.39 30.56
C ASN A 185 8.71 -21.20 31.14
N PRO A 186 8.31 -19.96 31.50
CA PRO A 186 7.02 -19.71 32.12
C PRO A 186 5.80 -20.23 31.34
N ALA A 187 5.78 -20.05 30.01
CA ALA A 187 4.67 -20.49 29.17
C ALA A 187 4.56 -22.02 29.11
N ALA A 188 5.69 -22.70 28.89
CA ALA A 188 5.78 -24.16 28.88
C ALA A 188 5.37 -24.77 30.22
N LEU A 189 5.83 -24.19 31.33
CA LEU A 189 5.49 -24.62 32.69
C LEU A 189 3.98 -24.54 32.94
N VAL A 190 3.34 -23.42 32.60
CA VAL A 190 1.90 -23.24 32.76
C VAL A 190 1.14 -24.28 31.94
N VAL A 191 1.50 -24.47 30.66
CA VAL A 191 0.87 -25.46 29.78
C VAL A 191 1.03 -26.87 30.36
N ARG A 192 2.21 -27.21 30.87
CA ARG A 192 2.48 -28.52 31.49
C ARG A 192 1.59 -28.76 32.72
N LEU A 193 1.44 -27.76 33.59
CA LEU A 193 0.59 -27.85 34.79
C LEU A 193 -0.90 -27.90 34.46
N LEU A 194 -1.35 -27.16 33.43
CA LEU A 194 -2.72 -27.24 32.92
C LEU A 194 -3.03 -28.64 32.38
N ASN A 195 -2.14 -29.18 31.55
CA ASN A 195 -2.28 -30.51 30.98
C ASN A 195 -2.26 -31.60 32.05
N GLN A 196 -1.41 -31.46 33.09
CA GLN A 196 -1.41 -32.36 34.25
C GLN A 196 -2.72 -32.34 35.03
N ALA A 197 -3.40 -31.19 35.11
CA ALA A 197 -4.72 -31.06 35.72
C ALA A 197 -5.87 -31.52 34.81
N GLY A 198 -5.57 -32.09 33.63
CA GLY A 198 -6.56 -32.53 32.65
C GLY A 198 -7.18 -31.41 31.81
N VAL A 199 -6.61 -30.20 31.86
CA VAL A 199 -7.09 -29.05 31.07
C VAL A 199 -6.34 -28.98 29.76
N LEU A 200 -7.09 -29.03 28.65
CA LEU A 200 -6.55 -28.95 27.29
C LEU A 200 -5.95 -27.57 27.04
N ALA A 201 -4.62 -27.49 27.03
CA ALA A 201 -3.89 -26.25 26.80
C ALA A 201 -2.66 -26.47 25.91
N ARG A 202 -2.29 -25.42 25.17
CA ARG A 202 -1.08 -25.39 24.34
C ARG A 202 -0.45 -24.01 24.28
N GLU A 203 0.85 -23.99 24.00
CA GLU A 203 1.57 -22.76 23.65
C GLU A 203 1.27 -22.42 22.18
N VAL A 204 1.02 -21.14 21.90
CA VAL A 204 0.82 -20.61 20.55
C VAL A 204 1.70 -19.41 20.33
N SER A 205 2.17 -19.21 19.10
CA SER A 205 3.06 -18.10 18.76
C SER A 205 2.28 -16.92 18.18
N GLY A 206 2.40 -15.76 18.81
CA GLY A 206 1.76 -14.52 18.39
C GLY A 206 2.78 -13.47 17.92
N LEU A 207 2.47 -12.79 16.82
CA LEU A 207 3.18 -11.62 16.32
C LEU A 207 2.36 -10.36 16.61
N LEU A 208 2.91 -9.45 17.41
CA LEU A 208 2.30 -8.13 17.60
C LEU A 208 2.59 -7.25 16.39
N LEU A 209 1.55 -6.84 15.68
CA LEU A 209 1.63 -6.02 14.49
C LEU A 209 1.82 -4.54 14.86
N GLU A 210 2.83 -3.92 14.24
CA GLU A 210 3.12 -2.50 14.38
C GLU A 210 3.84 -1.98 13.14
N ASP A 211 3.39 -0.84 12.62
CA ASP A 211 3.83 -0.36 11.31
C ASP A 211 5.31 0.06 11.30
N GLY A 212 6.00 -0.21 10.19
CA GLY A 212 7.40 0.11 9.96
C GLY A 212 8.40 -0.64 10.84
N ARG A 213 7.95 -1.61 11.65
CA ARG A 213 8.85 -2.39 12.51
C ARG A 213 9.57 -3.50 11.75
N ARG A 214 10.83 -3.71 12.12
CA ARG A 214 11.73 -4.71 11.54
C ARG A 214 12.36 -5.57 12.64
N ARG A 215 12.77 -6.78 12.27
CA ARG A 215 13.47 -7.74 13.15
C ARG A 215 12.71 -8.05 14.45
N GLN A 216 11.39 -8.13 14.37
CA GLN A 216 10.57 -8.59 15.49
C GLN A 216 10.69 -10.10 15.67
N THR A 217 10.37 -10.57 16.88
CA THR A 217 10.28 -11.99 17.22
C THR A 217 8.86 -12.34 17.60
N LEU A 218 8.53 -13.62 17.55
CA LEU A 218 7.26 -14.10 18.06
C LEU A 218 7.26 -14.05 19.59
N SER A 219 6.08 -13.75 20.12
CA SER A 219 5.76 -13.81 21.54
C SER A 219 4.98 -15.08 21.83
N SER A 220 5.30 -15.78 22.92
CA SER A 220 4.55 -16.95 23.36
C SER A 220 3.24 -16.53 24.01
N TRP A 221 2.16 -17.24 23.70
CA TRP A 221 0.84 -17.09 24.29
C TRP A 221 0.29 -18.46 24.69
N ILE A 222 -0.67 -18.48 25.60
CA ILE A 222 -1.26 -19.73 26.11
C ILE A 222 -2.70 -19.80 25.63
N GLN A 223 -3.02 -20.86 24.89
CA GLN A 223 -4.39 -21.15 24.47
C GLN A 223 -4.97 -22.25 25.36
N VAL A 224 -6.15 -22.01 25.91
CA VAL A 224 -6.85 -22.91 26.83
C VAL A 224 -8.25 -23.18 26.32
N PHE A 225 -8.62 -24.44 26.21
CA PHE A 225 -9.94 -24.86 25.75
C PHE A 225 -10.93 -24.99 26.92
N ASN A 226 -12.20 -24.72 26.62
CA ASN A 226 -13.29 -24.92 27.57
C ASN A 226 -13.57 -26.43 27.78
N GLU A 227 -14.45 -26.75 28.72
CA GLU A 227 -14.80 -28.14 29.09
C GLU A 227 -15.40 -28.94 27.92
N SER A 228 -16.11 -28.27 27.00
CA SER A 228 -16.66 -28.89 25.78
C SER A 228 -15.64 -29.07 24.66
N GLY A 229 -14.48 -28.41 24.72
CA GLY A 229 -13.49 -28.36 23.64
C GLY A 229 -13.88 -27.50 22.43
N GLU A 230 -15.06 -26.88 22.41
CA GLU A 230 -15.57 -26.10 21.27
C GLU A 230 -15.07 -24.65 21.24
N GLU A 231 -14.83 -24.06 22.41
CA GLU A 231 -14.34 -22.68 22.52
C GLU A 231 -12.97 -22.65 23.21
N TRP A 232 -12.18 -21.65 22.88
CA TRP A 232 -10.87 -21.43 23.46
C TRP A 232 -10.68 -19.97 23.85
N SER A 233 -9.85 -19.75 24.86
CA SER A 233 -9.41 -18.43 25.31
C SER A 233 -7.88 -18.36 25.25
N ILE A 234 -7.36 -17.17 24.94
CA ILE A 234 -5.93 -16.90 24.95
C ILE A 234 -5.57 -16.06 26.18
N PHE A 235 -4.42 -16.39 26.77
CA PHE A 235 -3.88 -15.73 27.94
C PHE A 235 -2.45 -15.27 27.68
N HIS A 236 -2.13 -14.07 28.17
CA HIS A 236 -0.75 -13.61 28.20
C HIS A 236 0.02 -14.40 29.28
N PRO A 237 1.18 -15.01 28.95
CA PRO A 237 1.85 -15.98 29.84
C PRO A 237 2.36 -15.36 31.14
N LEU A 238 2.65 -14.05 31.17
CA LEU A 238 3.18 -13.37 32.35
C LEU A 238 2.10 -12.72 33.23
N THR A 239 1.10 -12.07 32.64
CA THR A 239 0.12 -11.26 33.37
C THR A 239 -1.15 -12.05 33.69
N GLY A 240 -1.43 -13.11 32.94
CA GLY A 240 -2.68 -13.85 33.01
C GLY A 240 -3.87 -13.07 32.46
N GLU A 241 -3.64 -11.96 31.76
CA GLU A 241 -4.72 -11.24 31.08
C GLU A 241 -5.35 -12.13 30.02
N GLN A 242 -6.68 -12.24 30.08
CA GLN A 242 -7.47 -13.00 29.13
C GLN A 242 -7.87 -12.11 27.96
N GLY A 243 -7.68 -12.62 26.74
CA GLY A 243 -8.11 -11.95 25.52
C GLY A 243 -6.99 -11.81 24.50
N LYS A 244 -7.40 -11.64 23.24
CA LYS A 244 -6.52 -11.38 22.11
C LYS A 244 -6.47 -9.85 21.87
N PRO A 245 -5.31 -9.19 21.96
CA PRO A 245 -5.16 -7.79 21.53
C PRO A 245 -5.52 -7.62 20.05
N ASP A 246 -6.08 -6.47 19.67
CA ASP A 246 -6.53 -6.21 18.29
C ASP A 246 -5.39 -6.32 17.26
N ASN A 247 -4.17 -5.96 17.67
CA ASN A 247 -2.96 -6.02 16.84
C ASN A 247 -2.18 -7.33 16.98
N LEU A 248 -2.70 -8.35 17.67
CA LEU A 248 -2.04 -9.64 17.78
C LEU A 248 -2.44 -10.54 16.60
N LEU A 249 -1.45 -10.96 15.82
CA LEU A 249 -1.60 -11.97 14.78
C LEU A 249 -1.12 -13.32 15.33
N LEU A 250 -1.98 -14.33 15.41
CA LEU A 250 -1.53 -15.68 15.75
C LEU A 250 -0.82 -16.26 14.52
N TRP A 251 0.49 -16.50 14.64
CA TRP A 251 1.33 -16.99 13.56
C TRP A 251 1.31 -18.51 13.49
N GLU A 252 1.47 -19.17 14.63
CA GLU A 252 1.43 -20.62 14.78
C GLU A 252 0.46 -20.95 15.92
N THR A 253 -0.49 -21.85 15.63
CA THR A 253 -1.50 -22.26 16.61
C THR A 253 -1.46 -23.76 16.89
N GLY A 254 -0.70 -24.56 16.17
CA GLY A 254 -0.65 -26.02 16.33
C GLY A 254 0.13 -26.49 17.56
N GLY A 255 0.86 -25.61 18.24
CA GLY A 255 1.72 -25.98 19.37
C GLY A 255 3.04 -26.61 18.94
N ARG A 256 3.49 -26.34 17.70
CA ARG A 256 4.74 -26.84 17.14
C ARG A 256 5.80 -25.76 17.10
N ALA A 257 7.06 -26.19 16.90
CA ALA A 257 8.14 -25.25 16.63
C ALA A 257 7.84 -24.46 15.36
N VAL A 258 7.96 -23.13 15.45
CA VAL A 258 7.73 -22.24 14.30
C VAL A 258 8.76 -22.45 13.21
N LEU A 259 10.01 -22.76 13.60
CA LEU A 259 11.14 -22.95 12.70
C LEU A 259 11.91 -24.20 13.13
N GLU A 260 12.04 -25.15 12.21
CA GLU A 260 12.94 -26.29 12.33
C GLU A 260 13.95 -26.27 11.18
N VAL A 261 15.24 -26.43 11.51
CA VAL A 261 16.32 -26.47 10.53
C VAL A 261 17.16 -27.72 10.74
N GLN A 262 17.23 -28.56 9.73
CA GLN A 262 18.10 -29.73 9.67
C GLN A 262 19.26 -29.44 8.70
N GLY A 263 20.49 -29.82 9.05
CA GLY A 263 21.70 -29.54 8.26
C GLY A 263 22.27 -28.13 8.42
N GLY A 264 21.80 -27.37 9.42
CA GLY A 264 22.29 -26.03 9.72
C GLY A 264 22.29 -25.70 11.21
N THR A 265 23.02 -24.66 11.60
CA THR A 265 23.11 -24.16 12.98
C THR A 265 22.80 -22.67 13.07
N ASN A 266 22.57 -22.19 14.29
CA ASN A 266 22.27 -20.78 14.58
C ASN A 266 21.08 -20.24 13.77
N SER A 267 20.05 -21.08 13.64
CA SER A 267 18.82 -20.75 12.93
C SER A 267 17.99 -19.74 13.73
N ARG A 268 17.57 -18.65 13.08
CA ARG A 268 16.55 -17.75 13.62
C ARG A 268 15.57 -17.34 12.53
N VAL A 269 14.35 -17.05 12.95
CA VAL A 269 13.36 -16.31 12.16
C VAL A 269 13.22 -14.91 12.74
N SER A 270 13.09 -13.92 11.87
CA SER A 270 12.82 -12.53 12.24
C SER A 270 11.75 -11.96 11.34
N PHE A 271 10.88 -11.12 11.90
CA PHE A 271 9.72 -10.59 11.21
C PHE A 271 9.89 -9.10 10.93
N SER A 272 9.55 -8.70 9.72
CA SER A 272 9.42 -7.30 9.32
C SER A 272 8.00 -7.09 8.83
N MET A 273 7.42 -5.95 9.15
CA MET A 273 6.03 -5.68 8.82
C MET A 273 5.82 -4.22 8.45
N MET A 274 4.94 -4.01 7.48
CA MET A 274 4.52 -2.70 7.03
C MET A 274 3.04 -2.72 6.71
N THR A 275 2.36 -1.63 7.03
CA THR A 275 0.95 -1.44 6.71
C THR A 275 0.83 -0.61 5.43
N HIS A 276 -0.09 -1.02 4.56
CA HIS A 276 -0.55 -0.19 3.47
C HIS A 276 -2.07 -0.14 3.46
N ASP A 277 -2.61 1.06 3.29
CA ASP A 277 -4.04 1.26 3.09
C ASP A 277 -4.39 0.97 1.64
N GLN A 278 -5.13 -0.11 1.42
CA GLN A 278 -5.62 -0.47 0.11
C GLN A 278 -7.14 -0.26 0.04
N PRO A 279 -7.69 0.18 -1.11
CA PRO A 279 -9.14 0.16 -1.30
C PRO A 279 -9.66 -1.27 -1.10
N ALA A 280 -10.71 -1.46 -0.30
CA ALA A 280 -11.28 -2.79 0.01
C ALA A 280 -11.45 -3.70 -1.23
N SER A 281 -11.82 -3.09 -2.35
CA SER A 281 -12.01 -3.79 -3.62
C SER A 281 -10.74 -4.39 -4.22
N ALA A 282 -9.55 -3.83 -3.96
CA ALA A 282 -8.29 -4.37 -4.45
C ALA A 282 -7.90 -5.64 -3.68
N ALA A 283 -8.10 -5.64 -2.36
CA ALA A 283 -7.78 -6.77 -1.49
C ALA A 283 -8.62 -8.02 -1.76
N VAL A 284 -9.93 -7.86 -1.99
CA VAL A 284 -10.85 -9.00 -2.23
C VAL A 284 -10.60 -9.69 -3.59
N ARG A 285 -10.05 -8.96 -4.59
CA ARG A 285 -9.93 -9.46 -5.98
C ARG A 285 -8.71 -10.33 -6.26
N ASN A 286 -7.63 -10.21 -5.49
CA ASN A 286 -6.46 -11.09 -5.63
C ASN A 286 -6.80 -12.57 -5.35
N HIS A 287 -7.92 -12.86 -4.69
CA HIS A 287 -8.33 -14.21 -4.31
C HIS A 287 -9.13 -14.96 -5.39
N TYR A 288 -9.71 -14.27 -6.38
CA TYR A 288 -10.62 -14.87 -7.38
C TYR A 288 -9.97 -15.13 -8.74
N SER A 289 -8.66 -14.96 -8.87
CA SER A 289 -7.96 -15.01 -10.16
C SER A 289 -7.27 -16.36 -10.41
N GLU A 290 -8.04 -17.46 -10.46
CA GLU A 290 -7.58 -18.72 -11.08
C GLU A 290 -8.11 -18.93 -12.52
N ASP A 291 -9.04 -18.10 -13.01
CA ASP A 291 -9.62 -18.31 -14.35
C ASP A 291 -8.89 -17.60 -15.49
N THR A 292 -8.52 -18.40 -16.49
CA THR A 292 -7.30 -18.29 -17.28
C THR A 292 -7.48 -17.62 -18.64
N LEU A 293 -8.48 -16.77 -18.87
CA LEU A 293 -8.75 -16.25 -20.23
C LEU A 293 -8.92 -14.73 -20.37
N LEU A 294 -8.80 -13.93 -19.29
CA LEU A 294 -8.87 -12.46 -19.36
C LEU A 294 -7.76 -11.76 -18.53
N ASN A 295 -6.52 -12.27 -18.60
CA ASN A 295 -5.33 -11.72 -17.92
C ASN A 295 -4.82 -10.36 -18.43
N PHE A 296 -5.69 -9.51 -19.00
CA PHE A 296 -5.36 -8.12 -19.39
C PHE A 296 -5.89 -7.10 -18.37
N SER A 297 -5.74 -7.38 -17.07
CA SER A 297 -6.13 -6.46 -16.01
C SER A 297 -4.92 -5.68 -15.52
N ILE A 298 -4.96 -4.34 -15.60
CA ILE A 298 -3.91 -3.43 -15.09
C ILE A 298 -3.55 -3.74 -13.61
N HIS A 299 -4.47 -4.37 -12.87
CA HIS A 299 -4.30 -4.72 -11.47
C HIS A 299 -3.45 -5.97 -11.20
N SER A 300 -3.06 -6.74 -12.23
CA SER A 300 -2.11 -7.87 -12.08
C SER A 300 -0.65 -7.43 -12.18
N LEU A 301 -0.40 -6.17 -12.52
CA LEU A 301 0.95 -5.62 -12.63
C LEU A 301 1.53 -5.33 -11.24
N PRO A 302 2.87 -5.37 -11.06
CA PRO A 302 3.53 -4.88 -9.85
C PRO A 302 3.04 -3.47 -9.47
N LEU A 303 2.96 -3.17 -8.17
CA LEU A 303 2.42 -1.90 -7.66
C LEU A 303 3.11 -0.66 -8.28
N GLU A 304 4.40 -0.78 -8.58
CA GLU A 304 5.20 0.26 -9.24
C GLU A 304 4.71 0.56 -10.66
N GLU A 305 4.38 -0.48 -11.43
CA GLU A 305 3.83 -0.34 -12.79
C GLU A 305 2.38 0.19 -12.76
N GLN A 306 1.60 -0.19 -11.74
CA GLN A 306 0.24 0.34 -11.56
C GLN A 306 0.22 1.84 -11.33
N ALA A 307 1.18 2.39 -10.58
CA ALA A 307 1.28 3.83 -10.33
C ALA A 307 1.51 4.63 -11.63
N LEU A 308 2.28 4.08 -12.57
CA LEU A 308 2.47 4.66 -13.90
C LEU A 308 1.15 4.66 -14.69
N PHE A 309 0.43 3.55 -14.70
CA PHE A 309 -0.88 3.45 -15.37
C PHE A 309 -1.94 4.37 -14.75
N GLN A 310 -1.99 4.49 -13.42
CA GLN A 310 -2.86 5.44 -12.74
C GLN A 310 -2.60 6.87 -13.22
N THR A 311 -1.34 7.23 -13.38
CA THR A 311 -0.93 8.55 -13.84
C THR A 311 -1.34 8.79 -15.30
N ILE A 312 -1.15 7.80 -16.18
CA ILE A 312 -1.54 7.89 -17.60
C ILE A 312 -3.05 8.05 -17.75
N LEU A 313 -3.83 7.27 -16.99
CA LEU A 313 -5.30 7.29 -17.06
C LEU A 313 -5.89 8.63 -16.59
N LEU A 314 -5.16 9.44 -15.81
CA LEU A 314 -5.61 10.78 -15.43
C LEU A 314 -5.44 11.82 -16.54
N ILE A 315 -4.57 11.60 -17.53
CA ILE A 315 -4.27 12.60 -18.60
C ILE A 315 -5.54 13.09 -19.31
N PRO A 316 -6.51 12.23 -19.67
CA PRO A 316 -7.76 12.67 -20.32
C PRO A 316 -8.64 13.57 -19.44
N ILE A 317 -8.57 13.46 -18.12
CA ILE A 317 -9.21 14.41 -17.19
C ILE A 317 -8.58 15.80 -17.33
N GLY A 318 -7.24 15.85 -17.36
CA GLY A 318 -6.51 17.09 -17.59
C GLY A 318 -6.87 17.72 -18.94
N ALA A 319 -6.95 16.91 -20.00
CA ALA A 319 -7.37 17.37 -21.33
C ALA A 319 -8.81 17.91 -21.32
N LEU A 320 -9.75 17.22 -20.67
CA LEU A 320 -11.12 17.70 -20.51
C LEU A 320 -11.16 19.07 -19.81
N MET A 321 -10.37 19.24 -18.74
CA MET A 321 -10.28 20.52 -18.03
C MET A 321 -9.75 21.64 -18.93
N VAL A 322 -8.72 21.37 -19.74
CA VAL A 322 -8.19 22.36 -20.69
C VAL A 322 -9.25 22.74 -21.72
N VAL A 323 -9.93 21.76 -22.31
CA VAL A 323 -10.98 22.01 -23.32
C VAL A 323 -12.12 22.81 -22.70
N PHE A 324 -12.56 22.46 -21.49
CA PHE A 324 -13.57 23.19 -20.74
C PHE A 324 -13.19 24.66 -20.54
N LEU A 325 -11.99 24.92 -20.00
CA LEU A 325 -11.52 26.28 -19.72
C LEU A 325 -11.25 27.10 -20.99
N ARG A 326 -10.81 26.45 -22.08
CA ARG A 326 -10.53 27.14 -23.33
C ARG A 326 -11.80 27.44 -24.14
N VAL A 327 -12.74 26.50 -24.20
CA VAL A 327 -13.95 26.61 -25.02
C VAL A 327 -15.06 27.36 -24.30
N LEU A 328 -15.36 27.03 -23.04
CA LEU A 328 -16.46 27.65 -22.29
C LEU A 328 -16.02 28.94 -21.60
N VAL A 329 -14.88 28.92 -20.88
CA VAL A 329 -14.42 30.11 -20.16
C VAL A 329 -13.73 31.10 -21.10
N GLY A 330 -12.83 30.62 -21.96
CA GLY A 330 -12.08 31.44 -22.91
C GLY A 330 -10.68 31.84 -22.44
N ILE A 331 -10.07 31.06 -21.55
CA ILE A 331 -8.70 31.31 -21.08
C ILE A 331 -7.72 31.12 -22.25
N LYS A 332 -6.84 32.11 -22.46
CA LYS A 332 -5.74 32.01 -23.43
C LYS A 332 -4.59 31.23 -22.81
N THR A 333 -4.24 30.10 -23.42
CA THR A 333 -3.14 29.23 -22.99
C THR A 333 -2.11 29.10 -24.09
N SER A 334 -0.85 28.89 -23.72
CA SER A 334 0.22 28.56 -24.66
C SER A 334 0.04 27.10 -25.14
N GLY A 335 -0.80 26.92 -26.16
CA GLY A 335 -1.18 25.60 -26.69
C GLY A 335 -2.26 24.87 -25.87
N THR A 336 -2.67 23.69 -26.33
CA THR A 336 -3.69 22.84 -25.68
C THR A 336 -3.07 21.78 -24.76
N PHE A 337 -1.88 21.29 -25.09
CA PHE A 337 -1.25 20.18 -24.36
C PHE A 337 -0.38 20.65 -23.19
N MET A 338 0.20 21.84 -23.31
CA MET A 338 1.15 22.39 -22.33
C MET A 338 0.57 22.49 -20.90
N PRO A 339 -0.67 22.98 -20.67
CA PRO A 339 -1.21 23.01 -19.31
C PRO A 339 -1.36 21.60 -18.70
N VAL A 340 -1.67 20.59 -19.52
CA VAL A 340 -1.77 19.19 -19.08
C VAL A 340 -0.42 18.66 -18.65
N LEU A 341 0.64 18.95 -19.43
CA LEU A 341 2.01 18.56 -19.06
C LEU A 341 2.46 19.23 -17.76
N ILE A 342 2.21 20.53 -17.60
CA ILE A 342 2.55 21.25 -16.35
C ILE A 342 1.79 20.64 -15.15
N ALA A 343 0.50 20.33 -15.31
CA ALA A 343 -0.27 19.65 -14.26
C ALA A 343 0.32 18.29 -13.90
N LEU A 344 0.78 17.52 -14.91
CA LEU A 344 1.43 16.23 -14.72
C LEU A 344 2.76 16.35 -13.96
N ALA A 345 3.54 17.40 -14.24
CA ALA A 345 4.74 17.71 -13.46
C ALA A 345 4.41 18.01 -11.99
N PHE A 346 3.30 18.70 -11.71
CA PHE A 346 2.85 18.95 -10.32
C PHE A 346 2.34 17.69 -9.60
N ILE A 347 1.78 16.72 -10.32
CA ILE A 347 1.42 15.41 -9.74
C ILE A 347 2.65 14.71 -9.16
N GLN A 348 3.78 14.76 -9.88
CA GLN A 348 5.01 14.09 -9.43
C GLN A 348 5.81 14.88 -8.39
N THR A 349 5.79 16.22 -8.47
CA THR A 349 6.61 17.09 -7.60
C THR A 349 5.88 17.61 -6.36
N THR A 350 4.55 17.46 -6.31
CA THR A 350 3.60 18.18 -5.42
C THR A 350 3.39 19.64 -5.83
N LEU A 351 2.17 20.16 -5.62
CA LEU A 351 1.78 21.49 -6.08
C LEU A 351 2.64 22.64 -5.52
N PRO A 352 2.94 22.73 -4.21
CA PRO A 352 3.63 23.90 -3.68
C PRO A 352 5.08 23.99 -4.15
N THR A 353 5.82 22.90 -4.07
CA THR A 353 7.23 22.81 -4.50
C THR A 353 7.32 22.90 -6.03
N GLY A 354 6.44 22.22 -6.75
CA GLY A 354 6.36 22.27 -8.20
C GLY A 354 6.07 23.68 -8.72
N LEU A 355 5.14 24.41 -8.10
CA LEU A 355 4.82 25.79 -8.46
C LEU A 355 5.99 26.75 -8.22
N ILE A 356 6.64 26.66 -7.06
CA ILE A 356 7.81 27.49 -6.73
C ILE A 356 8.95 27.19 -7.72
N GLY A 357 9.24 25.91 -7.95
CA GLY A 357 10.28 25.48 -8.90
C GLY A 357 9.98 25.95 -10.33
N PHE A 358 8.75 25.74 -10.80
CA PHE A 358 8.31 26.19 -12.12
C PHE A 358 8.49 27.71 -12.30
N LEU A 359 8.00 28.51 -11.35
CA LEU A 359 8.09 29.97 -11.43
C LEU A 359 9.55 30.45 -11.40
N LEU A 360 10.38 29.87 -10.53
CA LEU A 360 11.80 30.21 -10.43
C LEU A 360 12.52 29.90 -11.76
N ILE A 361 12.37 28.68 -12.26
CA ILE A 361 13.07 28.24 -13.48
C ILE A 361 12.60 29.06 -14.69
N VAL A 362 11.29 29.29 -14.85
CA VAL A 362 10.76 30.11 -15.95
C VAL A 362 11.25 31.55 -15.84
N ALA A 363 11.24 32.15 -14.64
CA ALA A 363 11.74 33.51 -14.44
C ALA A 363 13.22 33.64 -14.81
N VAL A 364 14.06 32.74 -14.33
CA VAL A 364 15.50 32.75 -14.64
C VAL A 364 15.75 32.47 -16.13
N GLY A 365 15.02 31.52 -16.73
CA GLY A 365 15.11 31.22 -18.17
C GLY A 365 14.77 32.43 -19.05
N LEU A 366 13.75 33.20 -18.67
CA LEU A 366 13.39 34.45 -19.35
C LEU A 366 14.44 35.56 -19.17
N ILE A 367 15.05 35.68 -17.98
CA ILE A 367 16.14 36.64 -17.72
C ILE A 367 17.36 36.31 -18.61
N ILE A 368 17.75 35.05 -18.66
CA ILE A 368 18.90 34.59 -19.45
C ILE A 368 18.62 34.76 -20.94
N ARG A 369 17.38 34.52 -21.38
CA ARG A 369 16.94 34.83 -22.74
C ARG A 369 17.12 36.31 -23.06
N ASN A 370 16.69 37.21 -22.17
CA ASN A 370 16.88 38.65 -22.37
C ASN A 370 18.37 38.98 -22.58
N TYR A 371 19.26 38.38 -21.80
CA TYR A 371 20.71 38.53 -21.97
C TYR A 371 21.21 37.98 -23.31
N LEU A 372 20.80 36.77 -23.69
CA LEU A 372 21.18 36.13 -24.96
C LEU A 372 20.61 36.85 -26.19
N SER A 373 19.54 37.64 -26.05
CA SER A 373 18.96 38.40 -27.17
C SER A 373 19.83 39.58 -27.61
N TYR A 374 20.76 40.05 -26.76
CA TYR A 374 21.78 41.02 -27.15
C TYR A 374 22.91 40.40 -27.98
N LEU A 375 23.02 39.07 -27.96
CA LEU A 375 23.94 38.33 -28.80
C LEU A 375 23.21 38.06 -30.12
N ASN A 376 23.79 38.48 -31.24
CA ASN A 376 23.26 38.29 -32.60
C ASN A 376 23.32 36.81 -33.05
N LEU A 377 22.70 35.93 -32.27
CA LEU A 377 22.66 34.48 -32.47
C LEU A 377 21.48 34.10 -33.36
N LEU A 378 21.70 33.07 -34.20
CA LEU A 378 20.63 32.35 -34.90
C LEU A 378 19.64 31.76 -33.90
N LEU A 379 18.35 31.73 -34.27
CA LEU A 379 17.24 31.23 -33.42
C LEU A 379 17.55 29.86 -32.79
N VAL A 380 18.07 28.93 -33.59
CA VAL A 380 18.39 27.55 -33.17
C VAL A 380 19.50 27.52 -32.11
N ALA A 381 20.55 28.33 -32.29
CA ALA A 381 21.65 28.43 -31.34
C ALA A 381 21.20 29.07 -30.02
N ARG A 382 20.32 30.08 -30.12
CA ARG A 382 19.76 30.78 -28.95
C ARG A 382 18.87 29.87 -28.10
N VAL A 383 17.94 29.14 -28.72
CA VAL A 383 17.04 28.21 -28.03
C VAL A 383 17.84 27.10 -27.33
N SER A 384 18.81 26.51 -28.02
CA SER A 384 19.70 25.50 -27.44
C SER A 384 20.47 26.01 -26.22
N ALA A 385 21.00 27.24 -26.28
CA ALA A 385 21.73 27.84 -25.16
C ALA A 385 20.83 28.08 -23.93
N VAL A 386 19.58 28.48 -24.13
CA VAL A 386 18.59 28.62 -23.06
C VAL A 386 18.31 27.26 -22.40
N ILE A 387 18.07 26.21 -23.19
CA ILE A 387 17.78 24.86 -22.69
C ILE A 387 18.96 24.32 -21.86
N ILE A 388 20.19 24.40 -22.39
CA ILE A 388 21.40 23.93 -21.69
C ILE A 388 21.57 24.66 -20.35
N THR A 389 21.35 25.98 -20.34
CA THR A 389 21.52 26.77 -19.11
C THR A 389 20.46 26.45 -18.06
N VAL A 390 19.22 26.22 -18.50
CA VAL A 390 18.13 25.76 -17.62
C VAL A 390 18.46 24.40 -16.98
N ILE A 391 18.94 23.44 -17.79
CA ILE A 391 19.35 22.11 -17.28
C ILE A 391 20.47 22.27 -16.24
N ALA A 392 21.43 23.17 -16.47
CA ALA A 392 22.50 23.46 -15.52
C ALA A 392 21.96 24.06 -14.22
N ILE A 393 21.02 25.01 -14.28
CA ILE A 393 20.39 25.61 -13.10
C ILE A 393 19.62 24.56 -12.29
N ILE A 394 18.82 23.72 -12.95
CA ILE A 394 18.08 22.65 -12.28
C ILE A 394 19.06 21.70 -11.57
N SER A 395 20.14 21.31 -12.25
CA SER A 395 21.17 20.43 -11.69
C SER A 395 21.83 21.03 -10.44
N ILE A 396 22.20 22.32 -10.49
CA ILE A 396 22.78 23.05 -9.36
C ILE A 396 21.78 23.13 -8.20
N PHE A 397 20.51 23.45 -8.49
CA PHE A 397 19.46 23.56 -7.49
C PHE A 397 19.21 22.22 -6.79
N THR A 398 19.16 21.12 -7.53
CA THR A 398 19.01 19.76 -6.98
C THR A 398 20.15 19.41 -6.02
N VAL A 399 21.40 19.69 -6.41
CA VAL A 399 22.58 19.46 -5.54
C VAL A 399 22.54 20.33 -4.29
N LEU A 400 22.11 21.59 -4.41
CA LEU A 400 22.01 22.51 -3.29
C LEU A 400 20.88 22.13 -2.32
N ALA A 401 19.72 21.72 -2.86
CA ALA A 401 18.59 21.23 -2.06
C ALA A 401 18.94 19.95 -1.29
N TYR A 402 19.69 19.03 -1.92
CA TYR A 402 20.24 17.85 -1.25
C TYR A 402 21.13 18.22 -0.06
N ARG A 403 22.04 19.18 -0.26
CA ARG A 403 22.95 19.66 0.79
C ARG A 403 22.24 20.37 1.94
N MET A 404 21.09 21.00 1.69
CA MET A 404 20.29 21.69 2.71
C MET A 404 19.33 20.78 3.48
N GLY A 405 19.33 19.46 3.22
CA GLY A 405 18.43 18.52 3.89
C GLY A 405 16.96 18.68 3.49
N LEU A 406 16.66 19.47 2.44
CA LEU A 406 15.33 19.54 1.84
C LEU A 406 15.13 18.28 0.99
N SER A 407 14.69 17.21 1.62
CA SER A 407 14.32 15.95 0.95
C SER A 407 13.24 16.12 -0.13
N ALA A 408 12.48 17.22 -0.09
CA ALA A 408 11.49 17.59 -1.11
C ALA A 408 12.11 18.04 -2.46
N GLY A 409 13.40 18.39 -2.52
CA GLY A 409 14.08 18.79 -3.76
C GLY A 409 14.70 17.64 -4.55
N LEU A 410 14.66 16.41 -4.00
CA LEU A 410 15.34 15.23 -4.55
C LEU A 410 14.51 14.45 -5.58
N THR A 411 13.21 14.74 -5.68
CA THR A 411 12.27 14.00 -6.53
C THR A 411 12.01 14.68 -7.88
N ILE A 412 12.96 15.48 -8.39
CA ILE A 412 12.88 15.93 -9.79
C ILE A 412 13.31 14.76 -10.68
N THR A 413 12.35 13.89 -11.00
CA THR A 413 12.50 12.84 -12.01
C THR A 413 12.78 13.46 -13.39
N PHE A 414 13.32 12.68 -14.33
CA PHE A 414 13.60 13.15 -15.69
C PHE A 414 12.37 13.73 -16.40
N PHE A 415 11.18 13.24 -16.06
CA PHE A 415 9.96 13.56 -16.80
C PHE A 415 9.45 14.99 -16.54
N PRO A 416 9.24 15.47 -15.28
CA PRO A 416 9.01 16.89 -14.98
C PRO A 416 10.09 17.81 -15.53
N MET A 417 11.37 17.39 -15.51
CA MET A 417 12.47 18.17 -16.06
C MET A 417 12.31 18.42 -17.57
N ILE A 418 11.98 17.39 -18.34
CA ILE A 418 11.72 17.50 -19.79
C ILE A 418 10.53 18.43 -20.05
N ILE A 419 9.45 18.29 -19.27
CA ILE A 419 8.26 19.15 -19.39
C ILE A 419 8.59 20.62 -19.12
N LEU A 420 9.40 20.88 -18.09
CA LEU A 420 9.85 22.24 -17.75
C LEU A 420 10.72 22.82 -18.86
N ALA A 421 11.68 22.05 -19.38
CA ALA A 421 12.53 22.48 -20.50
C ALA A 421 11.70 22.82 -21.75
N TRP A 422 10.77 21.94 -22.13
CA TRP A 422 9.83 22.16 -23.24
C TRP A 422 8.97 23.41 -23.03
N THR A 423 8.49 23.60 -21.79
CA THR A 423 7.71 24.78 -21.42
C THR A 423 8.52 26.05 -21.66
N ILE A 424 9.77 26.08 -21.21
CA ILE A 424 10.63 27.26 -21.34
C ILE A 424 10.96 27.53 -22.80
N GLU A 425 11.25 26.50 -23.59
CA GLU A 425 11.44 26.64 -25.04
C GLU A 425 10.22 27.30 -25.69
N ARG A 426 9.02 26.75 -25.45
CA ARG A 426 7.79 27.29 -26.04
C ARG A 426 7.52 28.72 -25.61
N MET A 427 7.73 29.04 -24.34
CA MET A 427 7.55 30.40 -23.81
C MET A 427 8.62 31.37 -24.34
N SER A 428 9.84 30.89 -24.58
CA SER A 428 10.94 31.67 -25.16
C SER A 428 10.67 32.03 -26.62
N ILE A 429 10.13 31.10 -27.40
CA ILE A 429 9.71 31.35 -28.79
C ILE A 429 8.52 32.33 -28.80
N LEU A 430 7.51 32.10 -27.96
CA LEU A 430 6.34 32.99 -27.85
C LEU A 430 6.74 34.42 -27.47
N TRP A 431 7.74 34.58 -26.62
CA TRP A 431 8.28 35.90 -26.29
C TRP A 431 8.88 36.59 -27.51
N GLU A 432 9.52 35.84 -28.40
CA GLU A 432 10.14 36.38 -29.63
C GLU A 432 9.09 36.79 -30.65
N GLU A 433 8.09 35.95 -30.86
CA GLU A 433 7.08 36.12 -31.90
C GLU A 433 6.01 37.15 -31.50
N GLU A 434 5.54 37.11 -30.26
CA GLU A 434 4.35 37.85 -29.81
C GLU A 434 4.63 38.85 -28.67
N GLY A 435 5.84 38.85 -28.12
CA GLY A 435 6.30 39.79 -27.09
C GLY A 435 5.96 39.42 -25.65
N PRO A 436 6.49 40.18 -24.67
CA PRO A 436 6.42 39.88 -23.23
C PRO A 436 5.00 39.82 -22.67
N LYS A 437 4.12 40.69 -23.16
CA LYS A 437 2.73 40.79 -22.69
C LYS A 437 1.95 39.52 -23.01
N GLN A 438 2.17 38.94 -24.19
CA GLN A 438 1.47 37.72 -24.60
C GLN A 438 1.99 36.51 -23.83
N VAL A 439 3.29 36.45 -23.56
CA VAL A 439 3.88 35.44 -22.67
C VAL A 439 3.26 35.48 -21.28
N LEU A 440 3.08 36.65 -20.68
CA LEU A 440 2.49 36.73 -19.34
C LEU A 440 1.03 36.27 -19.35
N ILE A 441 0.25 36.64 -20.37
CA ILE A 441 -1.16 36.25 -20.50
C ILE A 441 -1.29 34.75 -20.76
N GLN A 442 -0.57 34.22 -21.76
CA GLN A 442 -0.67 32.82 -22.17
C GLN A 442 0.03 31.88 -21.17
N GLY A 443 1.14 32.30 -20.59
CA GLY A 443 1.86 31.58 -19.54
C GLY A 443 1.08 31.53 -18.23
N GLY A 444 0.55 32.68 -17.80
CA GLY A 444 -0.33 32.75 -16.63
C GLY A 444 -1.61 31.94 -16.84
N GLY A 445 -2.23 32.04 -18.02
CA GLY A 445 -3.41 31.24 -18.38
C GLY A 445 -3.11 29.74 -18.40
N SER A 446 -1.96 29.32 -18.96
CA SER A 446 -1.50 27.93 -18.91
C SER A 446 -1.27 27.45 -17.47
N LEU A 447 -0.68 28.27 -16.62
CA LEU A 447 -0.40 27.93 -15.22
C LEU A 447 -1.69 27.78 -14.41
N ILE A 448 -2.64 28.71 -14.54
CA ILE A 448 -3.96 28.62 -13.87
C ILE A 448 -4.69 27.36 -14.34
N THR A 449 -4.69 27.12 -15.65
CA THR A 449 -5.30 25.92 -16.24
C THR A 449 -4.64 24.65 -15.71
N ALA A 450 -3.31 24.64 -15.57
CA ALA A 450 -2.56 23.51 -15.03
C ALA A 450 -2.87 23.26 -13.54
N ILE A 451 -3.03 24.31 -12.73
CA ILE A 451 -3.41 24.20 -11.32
C ILE A 451 -4.82 23.59 -11.21
N LEU A 452 -5.78 24.07 -12.00
CA LEU A 452 -7.15 23.51 -11.99
C LEU A 452 -7.20 22.07 -12.50
N ALA A 453 -6.43 21.76 -13.55
CA ALA A 453 -6.30 20.40 -14.05
C ALA A 453 -5.66 19.48 -12.99
N TYR A 454 -4.60 19.94 -12.32
CA TYR A 454 -3.98 19.23 -11.21
C TYR A 454 -4.98 18.95 -10.09
N LEU A 455 -5.76 19.94 -9.67
CA LEU A 455 -6.77 19.77 -8.62
C LEU A 455 -7.85 18.75 -9.00
N ALA A 456 -8.29 18.75 -10.27
CA ALA A 456 -9.23 17.75 -10.76
C ALA A 456 -8.63 16.34 -10.81
N MET A 457 -7.39 16.20 -11.28
CA MET A 457 -6.68 14.92 -11.36
C MET A 457 -6.27 14.37 -9.98
N ASN A 458 -6.05 15.25 -9.00
CA ASN A 458 -5.67 14.87 -7.64
C ASN A 458 -6.88 14.57 -6.73
N ASN A 459 -8.12 14.71 -7.22
CA ASN A 459 -9.31 14.40 -6.45
C ASN A 459 -9.43 12.87 -6.23
N PRO A 460 -9.60 12.37 -4.98
CA PRO A 460 -9.70 10.94 -4.69
C PRO A 460 -10.80 10.21 -5.47
N TRP A 461 -11.92 10.89 -5.71
CA TRP A 461 -13.07 10.34 -6.43
C TRP A 461 -12.74 10.15 -7.90
N VAL A 462 -12.13 11.15 -8.52
CA VAL A 462 -11.72 11.10 -9.93
C VAL A 462 -10.67 10.03 -10.14
N ARG A 463 -9.68 9.93 -9.25
CA ARG A 463 -8.64 8.89 -9.31
C ARG A 463 -9.23 7.49 -9.17
N HIS A 464 -10.12 7.29 -8.20
CA HIS A 464 -10.80 6.01 -7.98
C HIS A 464 -11.60 5.58 -9.20
N ILE A 465 -12.47 6.46 -9.71
CA ILE A 465 -13.37 6.17 -10.82
C ILE A 465 -12.57 5.90 -12.10
N THR A 466 -11.59 6.73 -12.40
CA THR A 466 -10.80 6.65 -13.65
C THR A 466 -9.88 5.43 -13.68
N PHE A 467 -9.37 4.98 -12.53
CA PHE A 467 -8.51 3.80 -12.44
C PHE A 467 -9.31 2.49 -12.45
N ASN A 468 -10.42 2.43 -11.70
CA ASN A 468 -11.21 1.20 -11.58
C ASN A 468 -12.12 0.96 -12.79
N PHE A 469 -12.57 2.01 -13.47
CA PHE A 469 -13.53 1.91 -14.57
C PHE A 469 -12.94 2.48 -15.86
N LEU A 470 -12.30 1.62 -16.67
CA LEU A 470 -11.76 2.00 -17.98
C LEU A 470 -12.82 2.60 -18.93
N GLY A 471 -14.09 2.23 -18.76
CA GLY A 471 -15.22 2.81 -19.52
C GLY A 471 -15.35 4.32 -19.37
N VAL A 472 -14.84 4.89 -18.27
CA VAL A 472 -14.80 6.34 -18.04
C VAL A 472 -13.99 7.05 -19.11
N GLN A 473 -12.94 6.42 -19.67
CA GLN A 473 -12.15 7.02 -20.74
C GLN A 473 -13.00 7.30 -21.99
N LEU A 474 -13.96 6.41 -22.31
CA LEU A 474 -14.89 6.61 -23.42
C LEU A 474 -15.88 7.75 -23.13
N ILE A 475 -16.32 7.87 -21.87
CA ILE A 475 -17.18 8.97 -21.42
C ILE A 475 -16.44 10.30 -21.54
N LEU A 476 -15.20 10.37 -21.06
CA LEU A 476 -14.36 11.58 -21.16
C LEU A 476 -14.12 11.96 -22.62
N MET A 477 -13.83 10.99 -23.49
CA MET A 477 -13.69 11.22 -24.93
C MET A 477 -14.96 11.82 -25.53
N ALA A 478 -16.13 11.24 -25.21
CA ALA A 478 -17.41 11.74 -25.68
C ALA A 478 -17.69 13.19 -25.23
N LEU A 479 -17.37 13.52 -23.97
CA LEU A 479 -17.49 14.87 -23.43
C LEU A 479 -16.55 15.87 -24.11
N ILE A 480 -15.29 15.49 -24.36
CA ILE A 480 -14.33 16.33 -25.09
C ILE A 480 -14.84 16.61 -26.51
N LEU A 481 -15.35 15.60 -27.21
CA LEU A 481 -15.92 15.77 -28.55
C LEU A 481 -17.12 16.72 -28.53
N LEU A 482 -18.04 16.57 -27.57
CA LEU A 482 -19.19 17.45 -27.40
C LEU A 482 -18.77 18.91 -27.18
N LEU A 483 -17.80 19.14 -26.29
CA LEU A 483 -17.25 20.48 -26.07
C LEU A 483 -16.53 21.02 -27.31
N GLY A 484 -15.86 20.17 -28.09
CA GLY A 484 -15.22 20.55 -29.34
C GLY A 484 -16.18 21.06 -30.41
N ASN A 485 -17.45 20.62 -30.38
CA ASN A 485 -18.49 21.06 -31.29
C ASN A 485 -19.33 22.24 -30.72
N TYR A 486 -18.95 22.79 -29.57
CA TYR A 486 -19.65 23.92 -28.97
C TYR A 486 -19.35 25.23 -29.71
N THR A 487 -20.39 25.85 -30.26
CA THR A 487 -20.31 27.12 -31.00
C THR A 487 -20.90 28.31 -30.22
N GLY A 488 -21.19 28.16 -28.92
CA GLY A 488 -21.75 29.23 -28.10
C GLY A 488 -20.71 30.27 -27.66
N TYR A 489 -21.18 31.39 -27.12
CA TYR A 489 -20.30 32.47 -26.64
C TYR A 489 -19.49 32.06 -25.41
N ARG A 490 -18.25 32.56 -25.32
CA ARG A 490 -17.37 32.33 -24.17
C ARG A 490 -17.81 33.18 -22.97
N LEU A 491 -17.71 32.65 -21.76
CA LEU A 491 -18.06 33.37 -20.51
C LEU A 491 -17.28 34.69 -20.37
N LEU A 492 -16.01 34.72 -20.75
CA LEU A 492 -15.21 35.94 -20.71
C LEU A 492 -15.58 36.96 -21.81
N GLU A 493 -16.19 36.51 -22.91
CA GLU A 493 -16.66 37.39 -23.99
C GLU A 493 -17.98 38.07 -23.62
N LEU A 494 -18.88 37.39 -22.89
CA LEU A 494 -20.12 37.98 -22.35
C LEU A 494 -19.86 39.22 -21.48
N ARG A 495 -18.74 39.24 -20.73
CA ARG A 495 -18.36 40.40 -19.93
C ARG A 495 -17.88 41.60 -20.77
N ARG A 496 -17.40 41.37 -22.00
CA ARG A 496 -16.96 42.40 -22.94
C ARG A 496 -18.13 43.03 -23.73
N PHE A 497 -19.25 42.31 -23.89
CA PHE A 497 -20.44 42.80 -24.60
C PHE A 497 -21.46 43.52 -23.70
N LYS A 498 -21.23 43.56 -22.38
CA LYS A 498 -22.08 44.28 -21.43
C LYS A 498 -22.26 45.78 -21.71
N PRO A 499 -21.26 46.56 -22.20
CA PRO A 499 -21.45 47.98 -22.46
C PRO A 499 -22.18 48.30 -23.77
N ILE A 500 -22.42 47.33 -24.67
CA ILE A 500 -23.17 47.56 -25.92
C ILE A 500 -24.70 47.47 -25.68
N THR A 501 -25.11 46.85 -24.59
CA THR A 501 -26.54 46.74 -24.21
C THR A 501 -27.01 47.89 -23.30
N ASP A 502 -26.10 48.66 -22.72
CA ASP A 502 -26.44 49.82 -21.87
C ASP A 502 -26.56 51.15 -22.66
N ASP A 503 -26.09 51.21 -23.92
CA ASP A 503 -26.20 52.40 -24.79
C ASP A 503 -27.52 52.47 -25.59
N GLU A 504 -28.38 51.45 -25.54
CA GLU A 504 -29.78 51.51 -25.98
C GLU A 504 -30.70 51.82 -24.79
N LYS A 505 -30.54 52.99 -24.18
CA LYS A 505 -31.66 53.62 -23.47
C LYS A 505 -32.40 54.52 -24.46
N PRO A 506 -33.64 54.19 -24.88
CA PRO A 506 -34.44 55.13 -25.64
C PRO A 506 -34.75 56.35 -24.75
N SER A 507 -34.58 57.54 -25.31
CA SER A 507 -35.01 58.82 -24.73
C SER A 507 -36.51 59.03 -24.89
#